data_AF-A0A263BXK7-F1
#
_entry.id   AF-A0A263BXK7-F1
#
_cell.length_a   1.000
_cell.length_b   1.000
_cell.length_c   1.000
_cell.angle_alpha   90.00
_cell.angle_beta   90.00
_cell.angle_gamma   90.00
#
_symmetry.space_group_name_H-M   'P 1'
#
loop_
_entity.id
_entity.type
_entity.pdbx_description
1 polymer ?
#
loop_
_entity_poly.entity_id
_entity_poly.type
_entity_poly.pdbx_seq_one_letter_code
_entity_poly.pdbx_strand_id
1 'polypeptide(L)'
;MLKRLFKLSTFVLTATLIFMNIPVFAESNTKGDTTVEGDTTRFVTGAAYASQIEIAGYNFKTGKLYMNLEFDMPSDSTSTLNYYVNVYNNSSNNIGAKGTDATPETVSYTAGATTVTAANVEVSLSEALTAGYRTVVTVESRN
;
A
#
# COMPACT_ATOMS: atom_id res chain seq x y z
N MET A 1 -38.36 -60.99 -30.51
CA MET A 1 -37.09 -60.23 -30.57
C MET A 1 -37.16 -59.14 -29.50
N LEU A 2 -36.42 -59.29 -28.39
CA LEU A 2 -35.23 -58.50 -28.01
C LEU A 2 -35.60 -57.03 -27.70
N LYS A 3 -35.38 -56.43 -26.51
CA LYS A 3 -34.18 -56.38 -25.65
C LYS A 3 -34.61 -55.86 -24.25
N ARG A 4 -34.32 -56.61 -23.17
CA ARG A 4 -33.20 -56.47 -22.20
C ARG A 4 -33.34 -55.31 -21.19
N LEU A 5 -33.53 -55.75 -19.95
CA LEU A 5 -33.44 -55.06 -18.66
C LEU A 5 -32.07 -54.42 -18.45
N PHE A 6 -32.04 -53.23 -17.83
CA PHE A 6 -30.86 -52.71 -17.13
C PHE A 6 -31.26 -52.35 -15.69
N LYS A 7 -30.69 -53.10 -14.74
CA LYS A 7 -30.62 -52.77 -13.32
C LYS A 7 -29.37 -51.91 -13.10
N LEU A 8 -29.48 -50.83 -12.33
CA LEU A 8 -28.36 -50.14 -11.69
C LEU A 8 -28.87 -49.72 -10.30
N SER A 9 -28.68 -50.50 -9.24
CA SER A 9 -27.44 -50.81 -8.53
C SER A 9 -26.85 -49.60 -7.79
N THR A 10 -27.21 -49.57 -6.49
CA THR A 10 -26.33 -49.33 -5.34
C THR A 10 -26.02 -47.88 -4.92
N PHE A 11 -26.82 -47.45 -3.95
CA PHE A 11 -26.53 -46.52 -2.87
C PHE A 11 -25.31 -47.01 -2.05
N VAL A 12 -24.15 -46.33 -2.14
CA VAL A 12 -23.06 -46.48 -1.16
C VAL A 12 -22.55 -45.10 -0.72
N LEU A 13 -23.05 -44.73 0.45
CA LEU A 13 -22.43 -43.95 1.51
C LEU A 13 -20.89 -43.84 1.41
N THR A 14 -20.38 -42.65 1.12
CA THR A 14 -19.08 -42.19 1.66
C THR A 14 -19.24 -40.76 2.15
N ALA A 15 -19.83 -40.65 3.34
CA ALA A 15 -19.59 -39.51 4.20
C ALA A 15 -18.15 -39.63 4.72
N THR A 16 -17.25 -38.78 4.24
CA THR A 16 -16.08 -38.40 5.03
C THR A 16 -15.73 -36.95 4.72
N LEU A 17 -15.95 -36.12 5.75
CA LEU A 17 -15.49 -34.75 5.85
C LEU A 17 -14.01 -34.65 5.49
N ILE A 18 -13.67 -33.77 4.56
CA ILE A 18 -12.51 -32.89 4.74
C ILE A 18 -13.04 -31.47 4.54
N PHE A 19 -13.41 -30.87 5.66
CA PHE A 19 -13.40 -29.42 5.82
C PHE A 19 -11.98 -28.90 5.55
N MET A 20 -11.91 -27.64 5.13
CA MET A 20 -10.74 -26.76 5.03
C MET A 20 -10.20 -26.55 3.62
N ASN A 21 -10.85 -25.64 2.89
CA ASN A 21 -10.19 -24.39 2.52
C ASN A 21 -11.19 -23.26 2.78
N ILE A 22 -10.92 -22.56 3.87
CA ILE A 22 -11.68 -21.43 4.40
C ILE A 22 -11.76 -20.37 3.29
N PRO A 23 -12.93 -19.78 2.99
CA PRO A 23 -12.98 -18.62 2.13
C PRO A 23 -12.09 -17.54 2.76
N VAL A 24 -11.05 -17.14 2.03
CA VAL A 24 -10.25 -15.95 2.33
C VAL A 24 -11.23 -14.84 2.68
N PHE A 25 -11.06 -14.27 3.87
CA PHE A 25 -11.92 -13.24 4.42
C PHE A 25 -12.06 -12.11 3.39
N ALA A 26 -13.20 -12.05 2.71
CA ALA A 26 -13.72 -10.78 2.24
C ALA A 26 -14.14 -10.05 3.53
N GLU A 27 -13.20 -9.36 4.16
CA GLU A 27 -13.55 -8.32 5.11
C GLU A 27 -14.36 -7.30 4.32
N SER A 28 -15.68 -7.39 4.47
CA SER A 28 -16.60 -6.32 4.14
C SER A 28 -16.21 -5.16 5.04
N ASN A 29 -15.32 -4.31 4.54
CA ASN A 29 -15.00 -3.03 5.13
C ASN A 29 -16.30 -2.24 5.16
N THR A 30 -16.98 -2.30 6.31
CA THR A 30 -18.09 -1.43 6.61
C THR A 30 -17.55 -0.02 6.50
N LYS A 31 -18.13 0.72 5.55
CA LYS A 31 -17.72 2.03 5.08
C LYS A 31 -17.50 2.99 6.27
N GLY A 32 -16.26 3.11 6.71
CA GLY A 32 -15.80 4.26 7.48
C GLY A 32 -15.47 5.36 6.48
N ASP A 33 -16.50 6.01 5.92
CA ASP A 33 -16.34 7.24 5.12
C ASP A 33 -15.91 8.39 6.04
N THR A 34 -14.71 8.31 6.60
CA THR A 34 -14.03 9.51 7.10
C THR A 34 -12.86 9.72 6.16
N THR A 35 -13.14 10.28 4.99
CA THR A 35 -12.11 10.93 4.20
C THR A 35 -11.57 12.05 5.06
N VAL A 36 -10.41 11.82 5.65
CA VAL A 36 -9.68 12.84 6.37
C VAL A 36 -8.90 13.60 5.32
N GLU A 37 -9.34 14.80 4.98
CA GLU A 37 -8.60 15.67 4.07
C GLU A 37 -7.30 16.11 4.77
N GLY A 38 -6.17 15.80 4.14
CA GLY A 38 -4.84 16.28 4.53
C GLY A 38 -4.41 17.42 3.63
N ASP A 39 -3.53 18.28 4.12
CA ASP A 39 -2.86 19.29 3.30
C ASP A 39 -1.54 18.71 2.77
N THR A 40 -1.39 18.68 1.44
CA THR A 40 -0.19 18.17 0.77
C THR A 40 0.69 19.34 0.38
N THR A 41 1.64 19.70 1.25
CA THR A 41 2.68 20.69 0.93
C THR A 41 3.87 20.01 0.26
N ARG A 42 4.19 20.40 -0.98
CA ARG A 42 5.33 19.86 -1.75
C ARG A 42 6.55 20.76 -1.61
N PHE A 43 7.66 20.22 -1.12
CA PHE A 43 8.97 20.90 -1.12
C PHE A 43 9.91 20.15 -2.06
N VAL A 44 10.29 20.80 -3.17
CA VAL A 44 11.21 20.23 -4.17
C VAL A 44 12.58 20.86 -3.94
N THR A 45 13.57 20.05 -3.56
CA THR A 45 14.94 20.51 -3.27
C THR A 45 16.03 19.76 -4.03
N GLY A 46 15.67 18.88 -4.98
CA GLY A 46 16.61 18.06 -5.74
C GLY A 46 16.13 17.75 -7.16
N ALA A 47 17.00 17.12 -7.95
CA ALA A 47 16.73 16.76 -9.34
C ALA A 47 15.69 15.63 -9.47
N ALA A 48 15.57 14.78 -8.44
CA ALA A 48 14.46 13.85 -8.26
C ALA A 48 13.55 14.31 -7.11
N TYR A 49 12.23 14.16 -7.27
CA TYR A 49 11.24 14.58 -6.28
C TYR A 49 9.96 13.75 -6.39
N ALA A 50 9.16 13.72 -5.31
CA ALA A 50 7.84 13.11 -5.34
C ALA A 50 6.85 14.00 -6.13
N SER A 51 6.49 13.57 -7.34
CA SER A 51 5.56 14.27 -8.22
C SER A 51 4.10 14.03 -7.77
N GLN A 52 3.81 12.83 -7.27
CA GLN A 52 2.51 12.47 -6.72
C GLN A 52 2.63 11.76 -5.38
N ILE A 53 1.75 12.15 -4.46
CA ILE A 53 1.51 11.48 -3.18
C ILE A 53 0.01 11.21 -3.12
N GLU A 54 -0.39 9.96 -3.31
CA GLU A 54 -1.77 9.52 -3.22
C GLU A 54 -1.96 8.77 -1.90
N ILE A 55 -2.99 9.15 -1.13
CA ILE A 55 -3.42 8.41 0.05
C ILE A 55 -4.41 7.34 -0.40
N ALA A 56 -3.95 6.08 -0.47
CA ALA A 56 -4.74 4.95 -0.92
C ALA A 56 -5.75 4.47 0.14
N GLY A 57 -5.49 4.74 1.42
CA GLY A 57 -6.43 4.45 2.49
C GLY A 57 -5.82 4.54 3.89
N TYR A 58 -6.68 4.51 4.91
CA TYR A 58 -6.29 4.48 6.31
C TYR A 58 -7.09 3.39 7.05
N ASN A 59 -6.38 2.50 7.74
CA ASN A 59 -6.99 1.51 8.62
C ASN A 59 -6.89 1.97 10.07
N PHE A 60 -8.01 2.45 10.61
CA PHE A 60 -8.07 2.98 11.98
C PHE A 60 -7.82 1.94 13.06
N LYS A 61 -8.12 0.66 12.80
CA LYS A 61 -7.93 -0.41 13.80
C LYS A 61 -6.46 -0.76 13.98
N THR A 62 -5.72 -0.75 12.88
CA THR A 62 -4.28 -1.08 12.88
C THR A 62 -3.39 0.14 12.93
N GLY A 63 -3.95 1.36 12.79
CA GLY A 63 -3.20 2.60 12.75
C GLY A 63 -2.32 2.70 11.51
N LYS A 64 -2.72 2.11 10.38
CA LYS A 64 -1.89 2.05 9.17
C LYS A 64 -2.40 2.98 8.08
N LEU A 65 -1.52 3.85 7.59
CA LEU A 65 -1.74 4.70 6.41
C LEU A 65 -1.10 4.04 5.20
N TYR A 66 -1.84 3.96 4.10
CA TYR A 66 -1.40 3.38 2.83
C TYR A 66 -1.29 4.47 1.77
N MET A 67 -0.17 4.48 1.05
CA MET A 67 0.12 5.51 0.05
C MET A 67 0.69 4.92 -1.24
N ASN A 68 0.41 5.58 -2.36
CA ASN A 68 1.12 5.39 -3.61
C ASN A 68 1.92 6.65 -3.90
N LEU A 69 3.21 6.48 -4.17
CA LEU A 69 4.13 7.57 -4.44
C LEU A 69 4.60 7.46 -5.89
N GLU A 70 4.58 8.57 -6.60
CA GLU A 70 5.24 8.72 -7.89
C GLU A 70 6.40 9.71 -7.74
N PHE A 71 7.53 9.38 -8.34
CA PHE A 71 8.70 10.23 -8.35
C PHE A 71 9.10 10.55 -9.79
N ASP A 72 9.28 11.84 -10.05
CA ASP A 72 9.95 12.31 -11.27
C ASP A 72 11.44 12.39 -11.00
N MET A 73 12.24 12.06 -12.01
CA MET A 73 13.69 12.03 -11.92
C MET A 73 14.35 12.35 -13.27
N PRO A 74 15.63 12.78 -13.26
CA PRO A 74 16.40 12.98 -14.47
C PRO A 74 16.59 11.67 -15.25
N SER A 75 16.72 11.73 -16.58
CA SER A 75 16.93 10.55 -17.42
C SER A 75 18.30 9.88 -17.24
N ASP A 76 19.25 10.54 -16.59
CA ASP A 76 20.58 10.01 -16.25
C ASP A 76 20.65 9.43 -14.83
N SER A 77 19.49 9.25 -14.18
CA SER A 77 19.38 8.67 -12.85
C SER A 77 19.86 7.21 -12.78
N THR A 78 20.47 6.84 -11.65
CA THR A 78 20.88 5.46 -11.33
C THR A 78 19.66 4.54 -11.24
N SER A 79 19.78 3.22 -11.35
CA SER A 79 18.62 2.29 -11.27
C SER A 79 17.92 2.17 -9.90
N THR A 80 18.13 3.12 -8.98
CA THR A 80 17.60 3.12 -7.62
C THR A 80 17.31 4.55 -7.15
N LEU A 81 16.23 4.74 -6.41
CA LEU A 81 15.87 6.00 -5.75
C LEU A 81 15.60 5.70 -4.27
N ASN A 82 16.18 6.53 -3.41
CA ASN A 82 15.99 6.42 -1.97
C ASN A 82 15.05 7.52 -1.49
N TYR A 83 14.14 7.17 -0.60
CA TYR A 83 13.19 8.10 -0.03
C TYR A 83 12.82 7.71 1.40
N TYR A 84 12.26 8.65 2.13
CA TYR A 84 11.59 8.36 3.40
C TYR A 84 10.34 9.23 3.54
N VAL A 85 9.42 8.79 4.39
CA VAL A 85 8.13 9.44 4.61
C VAL A 85 7.95 9.75 6.08
N ASN A 86 7.44 10.96 6.36
CA ASN A 86 7.01 11.38 7.68
C ASN A 86 5.56 11.87 7.61
N VAL A 87 4.75 11.48 8.58
CA VAL A 87 3.36 11.91 8.73
C VAL A 87 3.27 12.75 9.99
N TYR A 88 2.70 13.94 9.87
CA TYR A 88 2.53 14.89 10.96
C TYR A 88 1.05 15.14 11.22
N ASN A 89 0.66 15.27 12.49
CA ASN A 89 -0.67 15.72 12.84
C ASN A 89 -0.84 17.24 12.67
N ASN A 90 -2.04 17.75 12.93
CA ASN A 90 -2.37 19.18 12.83
C ASN A 90 -1.54 20.09 13.76
N SER A 91 -0.93 19.52 14.81
CA SER A 91 -0.05 20.20 15.75
C SER A 91 1.41 20.11 15.33
N SER A 92 1.70 19.62 14.12
CA SER A 92 3.04 19.38 13.57
C SER A 92 3.88 18.37 14.35
N ASN A 93 3.28 17.52 15.19
CA ASN A 93 3.98 16.39 15.80
C ASN A 93 4.11 15.27 14.77
N ASN A 94 5.29 14.64 14.68
CA ASN A 94 5.45 13.44 13.86
C ASN A 94 4.70 12.28 14.53
N ILE A 95 3.79 11.67 13.79
CA ILE A 95 2.94 10.58 14.26
C ILE A 95 3.20 9.27 13.52
N GLY A 96 4.06 9.26 12.50
CA GLY A 96 4.41 8.07 11.75
C GLY A 96 5.57 8.33 10.80
N ALA A 97 6.39 7.30 10.60
CA ALA A 97 7.53 7.36 9.70
C ALA A 97 7.72 6.04 8.95
N LYS A 98 8.31 6.12 7.75
CA LYS A 98 8.72 4.98 6.93
C LYS A 98 10.06 5.30 6.29
N GLY A 99 11.07 4.53 6.65
CA GLY A 99 12.47 4.90 6.41
C GLY A 99 12.93 6.08 7.28
N THR A 100 14.21 6.40 7.18
CA THR A 100 14.84 7.60 7.75
C THR A 100 15.93 8.10 6.81
N ASP A 101 16.51 9.27 7.07
CA ASP A 101 17.70 9.77 6.34
C ASP A 101 18.93 8.86 6.51
N ALA A 102 19.02 8.09 7.61
CA ALA A 102 20.12 7.13 7.80
C ALA A 102 19.82 5.76 7.16
N THR A 103 18.54 5.42 7.02
CA THR A 103 18.06 4.13 6.53
C THR A 103 16.82 4.36 5.65
N PRO A 104 16.99 4.87 4.42
CA PRO A 104 15.87 5.19 3.57
C PRO A 104 15.22 3.93 3.00
N GLU A 105 14.00 4.07 2.52
CA GLU A 105 13.39 3.08 1.63
C GLU A 105 13.98 3.21 0.24
N THR A 106 14.03 2.11 -0.51
CA THR A 106 14.58 2.10 -1.88
C THR A 106 13.52 1.58 -2.85
N VAL A 107 13.39 2.26 -3.98
CA VAL A 107 12.66 1.75 -5.15
C VAL A 107 13.63 1.58 -6.32
N SER A 108 13.60 0.41 -6.94
CA SER A 108 14.41 0.10 -8.11
C SER A 108 13.63 0.34 -9.40
N TYR A 109 14.33 0.78 -10.44
CA TYR A 109 13.75 1.03 -11.76
C TYR A 109 14.76 0.82 -12.88
N THR A 110 14.25 0.77 -14.11
CA THR A 110 15.06 0.67 -15.31
C THR A 110 15.88 1.95 -15.49
N ALA A 111 17.20 1.83 -15.68
CA ALA A 111 18.05 2.97 -16.00
C ALA A 111 17.52 3.74 -17.23
N GLY A 112 17.46 5.07 -17.13
CA GLY A 112 16.84 5.91 -18.16
C GLY A 112 15.35 6.20 -17.95
N ALA A 113 14.70 5.58 -16.95
CA ALA A 113 13.35 5.95 -16.58
C ALA A 113 13.34 7.37 -15.98
N THR A 114 12.32 8.15 -16.36
CA THR A 114 12.08 9.49 -15.84
C THR A 114 11.02 9.52 -14.74
N THR A 115 10.35 8.39 -14.53
CA THR A 115 9.27 8.22 -13.55
C THR A 115 9.38 6.85 -12.91
N VAL A 116 9.20 6.78 -11.59
CA VAL A 116 9.07 5.52 -10.86
C VAL A 116 7.95 5.61 -9.82
N THR A 117 7.31 4.47 -9.54
CA THR A 117 6.25 4.38 -8.54
C THR A 117 6.69 3.48 -7.38
N ALA A 118 6.46 3.95 -6.16
CA ALA A 118 6.46 3.11 -4.96
C ALA A 118 4.99 2.91 -4.51
N ALA A 119 4.46 1.72 -4.77
CA ALA A 119 3.06 1.39 -4.48
C ALA A 119 2.92 0.72 -3.10
N ASN A 120 1.74 0.89 -2.48
CA ASN A 120 1.40 0.28 -1.19
C ASN A 120 2.40 0.60 -0.07
N VAL A 121 2.92 1.83 -0.05
CA VAL A 121 3.77 2.30 1.04
C VAL A 121 2.95 2.36 2.31
N GLU A 122 3.32 1.51 3.27
CA GLU A 122 2.64 1.42 4.57
C GLU A 122 3.40 2.23 5.63
N VAL A 123 2.70 3.14 6.30
CA VAL A 123 3.20 3.87 7.47
C VAL A 123 2.37 3.48 8.69
N SER A 124 3.03 2.99 9.73
CA SER A 124 2.39 2.78 11.03
C SER A 124 2.35 4.10 11.80
N LEU A 125 1.17 4.44 12.32
CA LEU A 125 0.92 5.65 13.08
C LEU A 125 0.88 5.33 14.58
N SER A 126 1.47 6.22 15.37
CA SER A 126 1.47 6.17 16.84
C SER A 126 0.16 6.66 17.46
N GLU A 127 -0.68 7.36 16.68
CA GLU A 127 -2.01 7.82 17.07
C GLU A 127 -2.99 7.78 15.88
N ALA A 128 -4.27 8.02 16.16
CA ALA A 128 -5.30 8.04 15.13
C ALA A 128 -5.11 9.24 14.19
N LEU A 129 -5.32 9.03 12.89
CA LEU A 129 -5.20 10.09 11.89
C LEU A 129 -6.34 11.10 12.04
N THR A 130 -6.00 12.37 12.18
CA THR A 130 -6.95 13.48 12.37
C THR A 130 -6.97 14.41 11.15
N ALA A 131 -8.06 15.17 10.98
CA ALA A 131 -8.16 16.17 9.90
C ALA A 131 -7.03 17.20 9.96
N GLY A 132 -6.51 17.59 8.80
CA GLY A 132 -5.40 18.53 8.71
C GLY A 132 -4.03 17.91 9.02
N TYR A 133 -3.86 16.61 8.83
CA TYR A 133 -2.53 15.99 8.83
C TYR A 133 -1.73 16.44 7.59
N ARG A 134 -0.41 16.28 7.67
CA ARG A 134 0.54 16.55 6.58
C ARG A 134 1.44 15.34 6.36
N THR A 135 1.56 14.91 5.12
CA THR A 135 2.55 13.90 4.71
C THR A 135 3.72 14.60 4.02
N VAL A 136 4.94 14.28 4.45
CA VAL A 136 6.18 14.77 3.85
C VAL A 136 6.96 13.58 3.32
N VAL A 137 7.18 13.55 2.01
CA VAL A 137 8.05 12.58 1.34
C VAL A 137 9.33 13.29 0.99
N THR A 138 10.46 12.75 1.43
CA THR A 138 11.79 13.28 1.10
C THR A 138 12.51 12.28 0.21
N VAL A 139 13.09 12.77 -0.88
CA VAL A 139 13.94 11.99 -1.78
C VAL A 139 15.38 12.35 -1.49
N GLU A 140 16.23 11.35 -1.25
CA GLU A 140 17.66 11.59 -1.13
C GLU A 140 18.27 11.79 -2.51
N SER A 141 18.80 12.98 -2.75
CA SER A 141 19.69 13.21 -3.89
C SER A 141 21.05 12.61 -3.54
N ARG A 142 21.44 11.52 -4.19
CA ARG A 142 22.85 11.10 -4.16
C ARG A 142 23.64 12.12 -4.99
N ASN A 143 24.53 12.87 -4.32
CA ASN A 143 25.59 13.65 -4.97
C ASN A 143 26.63 12.73 -5.61
#